data_AF-A0A2E6SWC5-F1
#
_entry.id   AF-A0A2E6SWC5-F1
#
_cell.length_a   1.000
_cell.length_b   1.000
_cell.length_c   1.000
_cell.angle_alpha   90.00
_cell.angle_beta   90.00
_cell.angle_gamma   90.00
#
_symmetry.space_group_name_H-M   'P 1'
#
loop_
_entity.id
_entity.type
_entity.pdbx_description
1 polymer ?
#
loop_
_entity_poly.entity_id
_entity_poly.type
_entity_poly.pdbx_seq_one_letter_code
_entity_poly.pdbx_strand_id
1 'polypeptide(L)'
;MKGKVILVFIFSTCLLSLKGQETDTLFKAFKSYSHPIGCGKIKVDTVFYDNNSIKLLHFYKDESHVKTIKFYKSGKKQLESNKLNGKSDGPFIEWYESGAMRTFVFSSEGVSIGVYYYENGQVQKVYNRQNRKYIGIVREWWDNGVLKYEIDYSKKEQKVCYANKNGEVWISGTMIDGVYWSGLWKEYHPNGKIKTSGEYIPSSVDKGISIPVGTWKEFNLKGKIIKKIIYENGVVKSKKEFKN
;
A
#
# COMPACT_ATOMS: atom_id res chain seq x y z
N MET A 1 -14.45 -22.33 -21.73
CA MET A 1 -13.18 -21.79 -22.30
C MET A 1 -13.01 -20.27 -22.17
N LYS A 2 -14.06 -19.43 -22.24
CA LYS A 2 -13.92 -17.95 -22.16
C LYS A 2 -13.43 -17.39 -20.81
N GLY A 3 -13.67 -18.09 -19.70
CA GLY A 3 -13.23 -17.65 -18.35
C GLY A 3 -11.73 -17.80 -18.05
N LYS A 4 -11.01 -18.69 -18.73
CA LYS A 4 -9.56 -18.83 -18.56
C LYS A 4 -8.78 -17.71 -19.26
N VAL A 5 -9.31 -17.17 -20.36
CA VAL A 5 -8.61 -16.15 -21.19
C VAL A 5 -8.59 -14.79 -20.49
N ILE A 6 -9.69 -14.36 -19.87
CA ILE A 6 -9.77 -13.07 -19.14
C ILE A 6 -8.84 -13.09 -17.90
N LEU A 7 -8.75 -14.24 -17.24
CA LEU A 7 -7.91 -14.43 -16.07
C LEU A 7 -6.41 -14.37 -16.42
N VAL A 8 -6.02 -14.85 -17.62
CA VAL A 8 -4.65 -14.78 -18.16
C VAL A 8 -4.25 -13.35 -18.57
N PHE A 9 -5.17 -12.56 -19.11
CA PHE A 9 -4.88 -11.17 -19.52
C PHE A 9 -4.66 -10.23 -18.32
N ILE A 10 -5.46 -10.34 -17.26
CA ILE A 10 -5.25 -9.58 -16.00
C ILE A 10 -3.94 -10.04 -15.32
N PHE A 11 -3.60 -11.33 -15.46
CA PHE A 11 -2.33 -11.88 -15.00
C PHE A 11 -1.14 -11.19 -15.68
N SER A 12 -1.19 -11.00 -17.00
CA SER A 12 -0.07 -10.46 -17.79
C SER A 12 0.27 -9.00 -17.46
N THR A 13 -0.72 -8.13 -17.22
CA THR A 13 -0.45 -6.71 -16.92
C THR A 13 0.00 -6.52 -15.47
N CYS A 14 -0.51 -7.33 -14.54
CA CYS A 14 -0.08 -7.30 -13.14
C CYS A 14 1.34 -7.86 -12.99
N LEU A 15 1.67 -8.96 -13.68
CA LEU A 15 3.00 -9.60 -13.64
C LEU A 15 4.14 -8.70 -14.11
N LEU A 16 3.92 -7.83 -15.09
CA LEU A 16 4.95 -6.90 -15.58
C LEU A 16 5.42 -5.92 -14.50
N SER A 17 4.60 -5.68 -13.47
CA SER A 17 4.91 -4.78 -12.36
C SER A 17 5.47 -5.46 -11.11
N LEU A 18 5.30 -6.79 -11.00
CA LEU A 18 5.74 -7.57 -9.86
C LEU A 18 7.15 -8.11 -10.13
N LYS A 19 8.00 -8.15 -9.09
CA LYS A 19 9.36 -8.72 -9.20
C LYS A 19 9.59 -9.82 -8.18
N GLY A 20 10.19 -10.94 -8.62
CA GLY A 20 10.72 -12.00 -7.75
C GLY A 20 9.69 -12.62 -6.81
N GLN A 21 9.85 -12.45 -5.50
CA GLN A 21 8.99 -13.08 -4.48
C GLN A 21 7.49 -12.71 -4.61
N GLU A 22 7.17 -11.54 -5.18
CA GLU A 22 5.79 -11.10 -5.39
C GLU A 22 5.06 -11.95 -6.45
N THR A 23 5.77 -12.30 -7.52
CA THR A 23 5.23 -13.17 -8.57
C THR A 23 5.02 -14.57 -8.03
N ASP A 24 5.98 -15.11 -7.27
CA ASP A 24 5.87 -16.45 -6.70
C ASP A 24 4.70 -16.57 -5.71
N THR A 25 4.48 -15.53 -4.90
CA THR A 25 3.37 -15.48 -3.94
C THR A 25 2.03 -15.42 -4.65
N LEU A 26 1.91 -14.59 -5.69
CA LEU A 26 0.71 -14.54 -6.53
C LEU A 26 0.46 -15.87 -7.25
N PHE A 27 1.48 -16.49 -7.83
CA PHE A 27 1.37 -17.78 -8.50
C PHE A 27 0.95 -18.90 -7.54
N LYS A 28 1.49 -18.94 -6.32
CA LYS A 28 1.09 -19.92 -5.29
C LYS A 28 -0.35 -19.73 -4.86
N ALA A 29 -0.75 -18.49 -4.54
CA ALA A 29 -2.11 -18.16 -4.14
C ALA A 29 -3.12 -18.48 -5.26
N PHE A 30 -2.72 -18.28 -6.53
CA PHE A 30 -3.56 -18.61 -7.67
C PHE A 30 -3.68 -20.13 -7.88
N LYS A 31 -2.57 -20.88 -7.76
CA LYS A 31 -2.60 -22.36 -7.86
C LYS A 31 -3.44 -23.01 -6.77
N SER A 32 -3.47 -22.44 -5.56
CA SER A 32 -4.32 -22.95 -4.47
C SER A 32 -5.79 -22.57 -4.62
N TYR A 33 -6.12 -21.59 -5.46
CA TYR A 33 -7.49 -21.13 -5.66
C TYR A 33 -8.29 -22.11 -6.54
N SER A 34 -9.10 -22.95 -5.91
CA SER A 34 -9.89 -24.01 -6.54
C SER A 34 -11.41 -23.76 -6.51
N HIS A 35 -11.85 -22.50 -6.60
CA HIS A 35 -13.30 -22.17 -6.60
C HIS A 35 -13.72 -21.30 -7.79
N PRO A 36 -13.57 -21.78 -9.05
CA PRO A 36 -14.34 -21.17 -10.13
C PRO A 36 -15.83 -21.28 -9.76
N ILE A 37 -16.57 -20.18 -9.87
CA ILE A 37 -18.04 -20.17 -9.72
C ILE A 37 -18.58 -21.05 -10.86
N GLY A 38 -18.73 -22.35 -10.58
CA GLY A 38 -19.30 -23.33 -11.48
C GLY A 38 -20.76 -23.02 -11.80
N CYS A 39 -21.23 -23.51 -12.94
CA CYS A 39 -22.60 -23.37 -13.41
C CYS A 39 -23.60 -24.08 -12.48
N GLY A 40 -24.07 -23.38 -11.43
CA GLY A 40 -25.22 -23.74 -10.61
C GLY A 40 -26.34 -22.71 -10.76
N LYS A 41 -27.49 -22.90 -10.08
CA LYS A 41 -28.52 -21.86 -9.98
C LYS A 41 -27.92 -20.65 -9.25
N ILE A 42 -27.81 -19.51 -9.94
CA ILE A 42 -27.28 -18.26 -9.37
C ILE A 42 -28.46 -17.36 -9.06
N LYS A 43 -28.67 -17.00 -7.79
CA LYS A 43 -29.59 -15.91 -7.43
C LYS A 43 -28.89 -14.58 -7.69
N VAL A 44 -29.62 -13.62 -8.25
CA VAL A 44 -29.10 -12.28 -8.51
C VAL A 44 -29.98 -11.24 -7.83
N ASP A 45 -29.39 -10.46 -6.91
CA ASP A 45 -30.04 -9.29 -6.32
C ASP A 45 -29.50 -8.02 -7.00
N THR A 46 -30.40 -7.14 -7.42
CA THR A 46 -30.05 -5.90 -8.14
C THR A 46 -30.48 -4.69 -7.32
N VAL A 47 -29.56 -3.73 -7.15
CA VAL A 47 -29.85 -2.42 -6.56
C VAL A 47 -29.67 -1.37 -7.63
N PHE A 48 -30.60 -0.41 -7.70
CA PHE A 48 -30.58 0.69 -8.65
C PHE A 48 -30.23 2.01 -7.97
N TYR A 49 -29.75 2.96 -8.76
CA TYR A 49 -29.70 4.37 -8.41
C TYR A 49 -31.09 5.03 -8.56
N ASP A 50 -31.18 6.27 -8.12
CA ASP A 50 -32.34 7.16 -8.32
C ASP A 50 -32.73 7.35 -9.80
N ASN A 51 -31.73 7.35 -10.69
CA ASN A 51 -31.94 7.43 -12.15
C ASN A 51 -32.26 6.07 -12.80
N ASN A 52 -32.63 5.06 -12.02
CA ASN A 52 -32.90 3.67 -12.45
C ASN A 52 -31.71 2.94 -13.13
N SER A 53 -30.50 3.51 -13.14
CA SER A 53 -29.30 2.78 -13.57
C SER A 53 -28.89 1.76 -12.51
N ILE A 54 -28.29 0.63 -12.93
CA ILE A 54 -27.84 -0.40 -12.00
C ILE A 54 -26.69 0.17 -11.15
N LYS A 55 -26.83 0.06 -9.82
CA LYS A 55 -25.82 0.43 -8.83
C LYS A 55 -24.97 -0.76 -8.40
N LEU A 56 -25.62 -1.91 -8.22
CA LEU A 56 -25.03 -3.08 -7.58
C LEU A 56 -25.72 -4.36 -8.08
N LEU A 57 -24.93 -5.39 -8.33
CA LEU A 57 -25.37 -6.76 -8.55
C LEU A 57 -24.69 -7.67 -7.52
N HIS A 58 -25.48 -8.45 -6.80
CA HIS A 58 -24.99 -9.55 -5.98
C HIS A 58 -25.39 -10.88 -6.62
N PHE A 59 -24.40 -11.71 -6.90
CA PHE A 59 -24.58 -13.06 -7.40
C PHE A 59 -24.31 -14.03 -6.26
N TYR A 60 -25.30 -14.82 -5.90
CA TYR A 60 -25.22 -15.85 -4.87
C TYR A 60 -25.24 -17.21 -5.56
N LYS A 61 -24.14 -17.95 -5.45
CA LYS A 61 -24.11 -19.37 -5.84
C LYS A 61 -24.73 -20.23 -4.74
N ASP A 62 -24.45 -19.85 -3.49
CA ASP A 62 -24.99 -20.37 -2.23
C ASP A 62 -24.85 -19.27 -1.16
N GLU A 63 -25.20 -19.54 0.10
CA GLU A 63 -25.10 -18.56 1.19
C GLU A 63 -23.65 -18.16 1.52
N SER A 64 -22.67 -19.00 1.16
CA SER A 64 -21.26 -18.78 1.44
C SER A 64 -20.52 -18.03 0.33
N HIS A 65 -20.92 -18.22 -0.93
CA HIS A 65 -20.26 -17.65 -2.12
C HIS A 65 -21.03 -16.47 -2.69
N VAL A 66 -20.49 -15.27 -2.49
CA VAL A 66 -21.08 -14.02 -2.98
C VAL A 66 -20.10 -13.31 -3.90
N LYS A 67 -20.51 -13.10 -5.15
CA LYS A 67 -19.84 -12.18 -6.07
C LYS A 67 -20.61 -10.86 -6.12
N THR A 68 -19.89 -9.76 -6.00
CA THR A 68 -20.46 -8.41 -6.05
C THR A 68 -19.89 -7.66 -7.24
N ILE A 69 -20.74 -7.01 -8.02
CA ILE A 69 -20.34 -6.05 -9.06
C ILE A 69 -21.02 -4.72 -8.76
N LYS A 70 -20.24 -3.65 -8.62
CA LYS A 70 -20.75 -2.29 -8.40
C LYS A 70 -20.48 -1.44 -9.63
N PHE A 71 -21.36 -0.50 -9.91
CA PHE A 71 -21.27 0.41 -11.06
C PHE A 71 -21.34 1.87 -10.60
N TYR A 72 -20.69 2.75 -11.35
CA TYR A 72 -20.91 4.19 -11.29
C TYR A 72 -22.30 4.56 -11.83
N LYS A 73 -22.80 5.77 -11.52
CA LYS A 73 -24.07 6.27 -12.09
C LYS A 73 -24.04 6.34 -13.62
N SER A 74 -22.84 6.44 -14.22
CA SER A 74 -22.61 6.36 -15.66
C SER A 74 -22.79 4.95 -16.26
N GLY A 75 -22.98 3.92 -15.44
CA GLY A 75 -23.07 2.52 -15.86
C GLY A 75 -21.71 1.84 -16.05
N LYS A 76 -20.60 2.56 -15.92
CA LYS A 76 -19.25 1.97 -15.95
C LYS A 76 -19.01 1.12 -14.70
N LYS A 77 -18.29 0.00 -14.85
CA LYS A 77 -17.96 -0.88 -13.72
C LYS A 77 -17.04 -0.14 -12.74
N GLN A 78 -17.40 -0.16 -11.46
CA GLN A 78 -16.65 0.45 -10.37
C GLN A 78 -15.84 -0.60 -9.62
N LEU A 79 -16.44 -1.76 -9.35
CA LEU A 79 -15.84 -2.78 -8.49
C LEU A 79 -16.35 -4.17 -8.83
N GLU A 80 -15.50 -5.17 -8.67
CA GLU A 80 -15.82 -6.59 -8.70
C GLU A 80 -15.12 -7.28 -7.54
N SER A 81 -15.85 -8.02 -6.71
CA SER A 81 -15.27 -8.73 -5.57
C SER A 81 -15.91 -10.07 -5.35
N ASN A 82 -15.15 -11.00 -4.78
CA ASN A 82 -15.61 -12.33 -4.42
C ASN A 82 -15.43 -12.54 -2.91
N LYS A 83 -16.45 -13.13 -2.28
CA LYS A 83 -16.43 -13.49 -0.87
C LYS A 83 -16.81 -14.95 -0.68
N LEU A 84 -16.11 -15.60 0.24
CA LEU A 84 -16.41 -16.92 0.77
C LEU A 84 -16.61 -16.80 2.29
N ASN A 85 -17.77 -17.21 2.79
CA ASN A 85 -18.13 -17.14 4.22
C ASN A 85 -17.92 -15.72 4.81
N GLY A 86 -18.33 -14.70 4.05
CA GLY A 86 -18.20 -13.29 4.43
C GLY A 86 -16.78 -12.71 4.34
N LYS A 87 -15.75 -13.50 4.04
CA LYS A 87 -14.36 -13.07 3.88
C LYS A 87 -13.99 -12.93 2.41
N SER A 88 -13.10 -12.01 2.08
CA SER A 88 -12.58 -11.87 0.70
C SER A 88 -11.87 -13.16 0.27
N ASP A 89 -12.26 -13.71 -0.87
CA ASP A 89 -11.72 -14.96 -1.41
C ASP A 89 -11.71 -14.90 -2.94
N GLY A 90 -10.52 -14.94 -3.53
CA GLY A 90 -10.27 -14.67 -4.94
C GLY A 90 -10.01 -13.18 -5.25
N PRO A 91 -10.27 -12.74 -6.50
CA PRO A 91 -9.95 -11.40 -6.93
C PRO A 91 -10.95 -10.35 -6.41
N PHE A 92 -10.40 -9.20 -6.06
CA PHE A 92 -11.05 -7.92 -5.86
C PHE A 92 -10.43 -6.94 -6.85
N ILE A 93 -11.26 -6.31 -7.67
CA ILE A 93 -10.84 -5.36 -8.69
C ILE A 93 -11.67 -4.11 -8.54
N GLU A 94 -11.02 -2.96 -8.60
CA GLU A 94 -11.66 -1.64 -8.58
C GLU A 94 -11.15 -0.84 -9.77
N TRP A 95 -12.02 -0.03 -10.36
CA TRP A 95 -11.71 0.86 -11.48
C TRP A 95 -12.08 2.31 -11.14
N TYR A 96 -11.28 3.25 -11.65
CA TYR A 96 -11.68 4.64 -11.77
C TYR A 96 -12.85 4.78 -12.77
N GLU A 97 -13.58 5.89 -12.72
CA GLU A 97 -14.68 6.14 -13.66
C GLU A 97 -14.19 6.37 -15.11
N SER A 98 -12.90 6.69 -15.30
CA SER A 98 -12.25 6.63 -16.62
C SER A 98 -12.23 5.21 -17.22
N GLY A 99 -12.30 4.18 -16.38
CA GLY A 99 -12.11 2.78 -16.75
C GLY A 99 -10.70 2.26 -16.47
N ALA A 100 -9.78 3.14 -16.04
CA ALA A 100 -8.45 2.72 -15.59
C ALA A 100 -8.57 1.84 -14.33
N MET A 101 -7.76 0.79 -14.25
CA MET A 101 -7.70 -0.04 -13.04
C MET A 101 -7.17 0.81 -11.88
N ARG A 102 -7.81 0.72 -10.73
CA ARG A 102 -7.45 1.44 -9.50
C ARG A 102 -6.82 0.52 -8.48
N THR A 103 -7.41 -0.67 -8.32
CA THR A 103 -7.00 -1.63 -7.30
C THR A 103 -7.15 -3.03 -7.86
N PHE A 104 -6.15 -3.87 -7.65
CA PHE A 104 -6.24 -5.32 -7.80
C PHE A 104 -5.76 -5.96 -6.51
N VAL A 105 -6.59 -6.76 -5.86
CA VAL A 105 -6.20 -7.56 -4.70
C VAL A 105 -6.63 -9.00 -4.95
N PHE A 106 -5.71 -9.94 -4.76
CA PHE A 106 -6.04 -11.35 -4.72
C PHE A 106 -5.91 -11.85 -3.29
N SER A 107 -6.95 -12.50 -2.76
CA SER A 107 -6.95 -13.08 -1.41
C SER A 107 -7.24 -14.58 -1.46
N SER A 108 -6.55 -15.38 -0.66
CA SER A 108 -6.81 -16.81 -0.51
C SER A 108 -6.26 -17.26 0.84
N GLU A 109 -7.05 -17.99 1.65
CA GLU A 109 -6.62 -18.57 2.93
C GLU A 109 -5.92 -17.57 3.89
N GLY A 110 -6.38 -16.32 3.91
CA GLY A 110 -5.83 -15.26 4.76
C GLY A 110 -4.52 -14.62 4.26
N VAL A 111 -3.99 -15.09 3.13
CA VAL A 111 -2.91 -14.44 2.37
C VAL A 111 -3.54 -13.52 1.32
N SER A 112 -2.98 -12.33 1.15
CA SER A 112 -3.39 -11.43 0.08
C SER A 112 -2.21 -10.69 -0.53
N ILE A 113 -2.25 -10.53 -1.85
CA ILE A 113 -1.37 -9.63 -2.59
C ILE A 113 -2.22 -8.52 -3.20
N GLY A 114 -1.76 -7.27 -3.07
CA GLY A 114 -2.47 -6.12 -3.58
C GLY A 114 -1.57 -5.19 -4.38
N VAL A 115 -2.14 -4.67 -5.46
CA VAL A 115 -1.55 -3.65 -6.32
C VAL A 115 -2.54 -2.50 -6.44
N TYR A 116 -2.08 -1.30 -6.09
CA TYR A 116 -2.78 -0.05 -6.35
C TYR A 116 -2.17 0.63 -7.57
N TYR A 117 -3.00 1.31 -8.34
CA TYR A 117 -2.61 2.02 -9.55
C TYR A 117 -3.08 3.47 -9.49
N TYR A 118 -2.26 4.37 -10.01
CA TYR A 118 -2.69 5.71 -10.39
C TYR A 118 -3.59 5.64 -11.62
N GLU A 119 -4.41 6.67 -11.83
CA GLU A 119 -5.35 6.72 -12.96
C GLU A 119 -4.64 6.71 -14.33
N ASN A 120 -3.37 7.13 -14.39
CA ASN A 120 -2.52 7.03 -15.58
C ASN A 120 -2.02 5.59 -15.87
N GLY A 121 -2.45 4.59 -15.08
CA GLY A 121 -2.06 3.19 -15.23
C GLY A 121 -0.73 2.81 -14.57
N GLN A 122 0.02 3.78 -14.03
CA GLN A 122 1.25 3.48 -13.31
C GLN A 122 0.97 2.85 -11.95
N VAL A 123 1.86 1.95 -11.54
CA VAL A 123 1.76 1.28 -10.25
C VAL A 123 2.01 2.29 -9.14
N GLN A 124 1.07 2.38 -8.20
CA GLN A 124 1.20 3.20 -7.01
C GLN A 124 1.84 2.42 -5.88
N LYS A 125 1.40 1.19 -5.62
CA LYS A 125 1.83 0.41 -4.46
C LYS A 125 1.65 -1.08 -4.68
N VAL A 126 2.63 -1.86 -4.26
CA VAL A 126 2.57 -3.32 -4.22
C VAL A 126 2.81 -3.76 -2.78
N TYR A 127 2.01 -4.71 -2.31
CA TYR A 127 2.15 -5.26 -0.97
C TYR A 127 1.67 -6.71 -0.89
N ASN A 128 2.21 -7.43 0.09
CA ASN A 128 1.72 -8.73 0.51
C ASN A 128 1.27 -8.67 1.97
N ARG A 129 0.23 -9.40 2.33
CA ARG A 129 -0.25 -9.53 3.70
C ARG A 129 -0.60 -10.97 4.04
N GLN A 130 -0.39 -11.33 5.29
CA GLN A 130 -0.95 -12.52 5.91
C GLN A 130 -1.72 -12.09 7.16
N ASN A 131 -2.98 -12.51 7.28
CA ASN A 131 -3.85 -12.16 8.40
C ASN A 131 -3.88 -10.64 8.67
N ARG A 132 -4.00 -9.85 7.59
CA ARG A 132 -4.02 -8.38 7.58
C ARG A 132 -2.72 -7.67 7.98
N LYS A 133 -1.63 -8.39 8.30
CA LYS A 133 -0.31 -7.81 8.55
C LYS A 133 0.56 -7.91 7.30
N TYR A 134 1.38 -6.89 7.03
CA TYR A 134 2.31 -6.94 5.90
C TYR A 134 3.35 -8.06 6.11
N ILE A 135 3.70 -8.72 5.01
CA ILE A 135 4.78 -9.71 4.96
C ILE A 135 5.66 -9.43 3.74
N GLY A 136 6.94 -9.77 3.84
CA GLY A 136 7.91 -9.53 2.77
C GLY A 136 7.98 -8.07 2.36
N ILE A 137 8.19 -7.81 1.07
CA ILE A 137 8.46 -6.47 0.57
C ILE A 137 7.16 -5.70 0.27
N VAL A 138 7.13 -4.43 0.69
CA VAL A 138 6.16 -3.42 0.29
C VAL A 138 6.89 -2.32 -0.45
N ARG A 139 6.36 -1.91 -1.60
CA ARG A 139 6.89 -0.80 -2.40
C ARG A 139 5.80 0.19 -2.69
N GLU A 140 6.17 1.46 -2.74
CA GLU A 140 5.31 2.53 -3.22
C GLU A 140 6.06 3.41 -4.21
N TRP A 141 5.38 3.92 -5.23
CA TRP A 141 5.93 4.78 -6.26
C TRP A 141 5.11 6.05 -6.39
N TRP A 142 5.72 7.10 -6.92
CA TRP A 142 5.05 8.30 -7.40
C TRP A 142 4.34 8.03 -8.73
N ASP A 143 3.43 8.92 -9.09
CA ASP A 143 2.64 8.92 -10.33
C ASP A 143 3.47 9.13 -11.60
N ASN A 144 4.77 9.39 -11.46
CA ASN A 144 5.76 9.43 -12.54
C ASN A 144 6.68 8.20 -12.56
N GLY A 145 6.42 7.19 -11.72
CA GLY A 145 7.14 5.92 -11.69
C GLY A 145 8.39 5.93 -10.80
N VAL A 146 8.73 7.06 -10.17
CA VAL A 146 9.84 7.12 -9.22
C VAL A 146 9.48 6.37 -7.94
N LEU A 147 10.34 5.45 -7.49
CA LEU A 147 10.15 4.71 -6.25
C LEU A 147 10.14 5.67 -5.05
N LYS A 148 9.04 5.70 -4.29
CA LYS A 148 8.93 6.45 -3.03
C LYS A 148 9.71 5.77 -1.93
N TYR A 149 9.45 4.50 -1.69
CA TYR A 149 10.10 3.70 -0.65
C TYR A 149 9.94 2.21 -0.92
N GLU A 150 10.84 1.42 -0.32
CA GLU A 150 10.76 -0.03 -0.22
C GLU A 150 10.98 -0.41 1.25
N ILE A 151 10.12 -1.28 1.78
CA ILE A 151 10.17 -1.77 3.16
C ILE A 151 10.04 -3.28 3.14
N ASP A 152 10.99 -3.97 3.75
CA ASP A 152 10.98 -5.41 3.91
C ASP A 152 10.48 -5.81 5.31
N TYR A 153 9.22 -6.23 5.41
CA TYR A 153 8.59 -6.67 6.66
C TYR A 153 9.11 -8.02 7.17
N SER A 154 10.00 -8.70 6.45
CA SER A 154 10.73 -9.86 6.97
C SER A 154 11.93 -9.44 7.86
N LYS A 155 12.37 -8.18 7.77
CA LYS A 155 13.51 -7.66 8.54
C LYS A 155 13.05 -7.02 9.83
N LYS A 156 13.66 -7.45 10.94
CA LYS A 156 13.49 -6.83 12.27
C LYS A 156 13.95 -5.38 12.27
N GLU A 157 15.07 -5.10 11.61
CA GLU A 157 15.69 -3.77 11.53
C GLU A 157 16.21 -3.55 10.11
N GLN A 158 15.97 -2.36 9.55
CA GLN A 158 16.44 -2.00 8.20
C GLN A 158 16.65 -0.50 8.06
N LYS A 159 17.60 -0.09 7.21
CA LYS A 159 17.69 1.30 6.76
C LYS A 159 16.64 1.54 5.68
N VAL A 160 15.88 2.62 5.81
CA VAL A 160 14.84 3.02 4.85
C VAL A 160 15.11 4.44 4.39
N CYS A 161 14.94 4.66 3.10
CA CYS A 161 14.93 5.98 2.49
C CYS A 161 13.55 6.20 1.87
N TYR A 162 13.05 7.42 2.00
CA TYR A 162 11.92 7.90 1.24
C TYR A 162 12.47 8.91 0.21
N ALA A 163 12.01 8.80 -1.04
CA ALA A 163 12.36 9.69 -2.13
C ALA A 163 11.17 10.59 -2.51
N ASN A 164 11.49 11.80 -2.98
CA ASN A 164 10.51 12.73 -3.55
C ASN A 164 10.22 12.37 -5.02
N LYS A 165 9.35 13.14 -5.71
CA LYS A 165 8.99 12.90 -7.12
C LYS A 165 10.19 12.99 -8.08
N ASN A 166 11.27 13.67 -7.71
CA ASN A 166 12.48 13.79 -8.54
C ASN A 166 13.47 12.62 -8.32
N GLY A 167 13.17 11.71 -7.38
CA GLY A 167 14.07 10.61 -7.00
C GLY A 167 15.11 10.99 -5.96
N GLU A 168 15.06 12.21 -5.44
CA GLU A 168 15.96 12.67 -4.39
C GLU A 168 15.49 12.15 -3.03
N VAL A 169 16.42 11.66 -2.22
CA VAL A 169 16.12 11.24 -0.85
C VAL A 169 15.71 12.47 -0.04
N TRP A 170 14.48 12.48 0.48
CA TRP A 170 13.96 13.55 1.34
C TRP A 170 13.94 13.13 2.80
N ILE A 171 13.87 11.84 3.10
CA ILE A 171 13.95 11.29 4.47
C ILE A 171 14.77 9.99 4.45
N SER A 172 15.62 9.78 5.47
CA SER A 172 16.26 8.49 5.73
C SER A 172 16.34 8.20 7.23
N GLY A 173 16.35 6.92 7.57
CA GLY A 173 16.53 6.46 8.95
C GLY A 173 16.56 4.95 9.06
N THR A 174 16.63 4.44 10.28
CA THR A 174 16.48 3.02 10.57
C THR A 174 15.05 2.74 11.07
N MET A 175 14.45 1.68 10.55
CA MET A 175 13.11 1.23 10.91
C MET A 175 13.12 -0.17 11.52
N ILE A 176 12.39 -0.33 12.62
CA ILE A 176 12.19 -1.58 13.35
C ILE A 176 10.78 -2.12 13.05
N ASP A 177 10.69 -3.42 12.78
CA ASP A 177 9.45 -4.15 12.46
C ASP A 177 8.63 -3.57 11.31
N GLY A 178 9.26 -2.76 10.45
CA GLY A 178 8.56 -2.04 9.38
C GLY A 178 7.56 -0.97 9.89
N VAL A 179 7.65 -0.58 11.16
CA VAL A 179 6.69 0.32 11.83
C VAL A 179 7.38 1.48 12.54
N TYR A 180 8.45 1.24 13.29
CA TYR A 180 9.03 2.22 14.20
C TYR A 180 10.33 2.80 13.67
N TRP A 181 10.48 4.12 13.64
CA TRP A 181 11.79 4.75 13.53
C TRP A 181 12.61 4.52 14.80
N SER A 182 13.88 4.19 14.61
CA SER A 182 14.86 3.99 15.68
C SER A 182 16.24 4.49 15.23
N GLY A 183 17.01 5.07 16.14
CA GLY A 183 18.34 5.59 15.86
C GLY A 183 18.31 6.85 14.99
N LEU A 184 19.40 7.05 14.24
CA LEU A 184 19.64 8.27 13.47
C LEU A 184 18.61 8.44 12.35
N TRP A 185 17.89 9.56 12.40
CA TRP A 185 16.94 10.01 11.41
C TRP A 185 17.44 11.31 10.77
N LYS A 186 17.20 11.46 9.46
CA LYS A 186 17.56 12.62 8.66
C LYS A 186 16.45 13.00 7.69
N GLU A 187 16.20 14.29 7.56
CA GLU A 187 15.45 14.87 6.45
C GLU A 187 16.37 15.80 5.66
N TYR A 188 16.12 15.93 4.37
CA TYR A 188 16.97 16.64 3.43
C TYR A 188 16.23 17.80 2.77
N HIS A 189 16.98 18.86 2.47
CA HIS A 189 16.56 19.94 1.59
C HIS A 189 16.50 19.47 0.13
N PRO A 190 15.83 20.21 -0.76
CA PRO A 190 15.84 19.91 -2.20
C PRO A 190 17.24 19.85 -2.82
N ASN A 191 18.23 20.56 -2.24
CA ASN A 191 19.62 20.50 -2.70
C ASN A 191 20.41 19.29 -2.15
N GLY A 192 19.74 18.33 -1.50
CA GLY A 192 20.34 17.12 -0.92
C GLY A 192 21.11 17.34 0.39
N LYS A 193 21.23 18.56 0.90
CA LYS A 193 21.84 18.81 2.22
C LYS A 193 20.86 18.47 3.34
N ILE A 194 21.37 18.05 4.48
CA ILE A 194 20.54 17.77 5.66
C ILE A 194 19.77 19.03 6.05
N LYS A 195 18.46 18.90 6.18
CA LYS A 195 17.54 19.92 6.70
C LYS A 195 17.35 19.74 8.20
N THR A 196 17.10 18.53 8.64
CA THR A 196 16.99 18.18 10.05
C THR A 196 17.60 16.81 10.33
N SER A 197 18.14 16.63 11.52
CA SER A 197 18.63 15.33 11.98
C SER A 197 18.49 15.19 13.48
N GLY A 198 18.21 13.98 13.93
CA GLY A 198 18.15 13.63 15.33
C GLY A 198 17.97 12.13 15.50
N GLU A 199 17.61 11.72 16.70
CA GLU A 199 17.40 10.32 17.02
C GLU A 199 15.94 10.08 17.40
N TYR A 200 15.40 8.97 16.89
CA TYR A 200 14.12 8.42 17.31
C TYR A 200 14.34 7.15 18.11
N ILE A 201 13.44 6.85 19.04
CA ILE A 201 13.29 5.52 19.63
C ILE A 201 11.81 5.12 19.59
N PRO A 202 11.49 3.82 19.57
CA PRO A 202 10.12 3.36 19.79
C PRO A 202 9.58 3.86 21.15
N SER A 203 8.34 4.34 21.18
CA SER A 203 7.68 4.71 22.44
C SER A 203 7.47 3.46 23.30
N SER A 204 7.82 3.54 24.58
CA SER A 204 7.55 2.48 25.57
C SER A 204 6.09 2.47 26.03
N VAL A 205 5.34 3.54 25.78
CA VAL A 205 3.95 3.73 26.24
C VAL A 205 2.96 3.55 25.09
N ASP A 206 3.24 4.15 23.94
CA ASP A 206 2.31 4.23 22.82
C ASP A 206 2.73 3.30 21.67
N LYS A 207 1.94 2.26 21.42
CA LYS A 207 2.18 1.34 20.30
C LYS A 207 2.06 2.05 18.96
N GLY A 208 2.98 1.76 18.06
CA GLY A 208 3.05 2.37 16.72
C GLY A 208 3.66 3.78 16.66
N ILE A 209 4.20 4.31 17.76
CA ILE A 209 4.78 5.66 17.80
C ILE A 209 6.29 5.59 18.04
N SER A 210 7.04 6.41 17.29
CA SER A 210 8.45 6.72 17.57
C SER A 210 8.56 8.13 18.12
N ILE A 211 9.34 8.30 19.19
CA ILE A 211 9.48 9.59 19.89
C ILE A 211 10.90 10.14 19.71
N PRO A 212 11.04 11.47 19.50
CA PRO A 212 12.36 12.08 19.36
C PRO A 212 13.10 12.08 20.70
N VAL A 213 14.40 11.81 20.65
CA VAL A 213 15.29 11.86 21.82
C VAL A 213 16.59 12.56 21.49
N GLY A 214 17.28 13.01 22.54
CA GLY A 214 18.60 13.60 22.43
C GLY A 214 18.59 14.94 21.69
N THR A 215 19.70 15.23 21.02
CA THR A 215 19.88 16.50 20.31
C THR A 215 19.39 16.43 18.88
N TRP A 216 18.38 17.24 18.57
CA TRP A 216 17.89 17.50 17.24
C TRP A 216 18.48 18.79 16.69
N LYS A 217 18.92 18.76 15.44
CA LYS A 217 19.53 19.90 14.73
C LYS A 217 18.74 20.20 13.47
N GLU A 218 18.56 21.48 13.19
CA GLU A 218 17.97 22.01 11.97
C GLU A 218 18.99 22.92 11.29
N PHE A 219 19.12 22.78 9.98
CA PHE A 219 20.15 23.41 9.17
C PHE A 219 19.51 24.21 8.03
N ASN A 220 20.12 25.33 7.65
CA ASN A 220 19.73 26.07 6.46
C ASN A 220 20.23 25.41 5.16
N LEU A 221 19.86 25.97 4.00
CA LEU A 221 20.29 25.47 2.67
C LEU A 221 21.81 25.50 2.45
N LYS A 222 22.57 26.27 3.25
CA LYS A 222 24.03 26.29 3.19
C LYS A 222 24.65 25.17 4.04
N GLY A 223 23.89 24.56 4.95
CA GLY A 223 24.34 23.53 5.90
C GLY A 223 24.75 24.09 7.28
N LYS A 224 24.47 25.37 7.56
CA LYS A 224 24.71 25.96 8.89
C LYS A 224 23.54 25.64 9.82
N ILE A 225 23.84 25.27 11.06
CA ILE A 225 22.83 25.02 12.09
C ILE A 225 22.11 26.35 12.38
N ILE A 226 20.79 26.33 12.24
CA ILE A 226 19.90 27.46 12.57
C ILE A 226 19.10 27.20 13.83
N LYS A 227 18.96 25.93 14.24
CA LYS A 227 18.24 25.58 15.46
C LYS A 227 18.68 24.24 16.03
N LYS A 228 18.68 24.17 17.36
CA LYS A 228 18.98 22.98 18.14
C LYS A 228 17.86 22.79 19.17
N ILE A 229 17.32 21.58 19.26
CA ILE A 229 16.33 21.19 20.26
C ILE A 229 16.89 19.98 21.02
N ILE A 230 16.71 19.93 22.34
CA ILE A 230 16.99 18.74 23.13
C ILE A 230 15.66 18.12 23.53
N TYR A 231 15.46 16.86 23.17
CA TYR A 231 14.32 16.06 23.56
C TYR A 231 14.72 15.03 24.61
N GLU A 232 13.81 14.79 25.55
CA GLU A 232 13.88 13.68 26.50
C GLU A 232 12.51 13.01 26.50
N ASN A 233 12.49 11.74 26.10
CA ASN A 233 11.27 10.93 25.97
C ASN A 233 10.16 11.64 25.17
N GLY A 234 10.52 12.22 24.03
CA GLY A 234 9.59 12.93 23.15
C GLY A 234 9.23 14.36 23.58
N VAL A 235 9.67 14.81 24.76
CA VAL A 235 9.36 16.15 25.30
C VAL A 235 10.52 17.11 25.07
N VAL A 236 10.23 18.32 24.58
CA VAL A 236 11.22 19.40 24.44
C VAL A 236 11.71 19.83 25.82
N LYS A 237 13.02 19.72 26.04
CA LYS A 237 13.70 20.19 27.27
C LYS A 237 14.41 21.51 27.07
N SER A 238 14.96 21.74 25.89
CA SER A 238 15.53 23.03 25.54
C SER A 238 15.45 23.29 24.04
N LYS A 239 15.43 24.56 23.68
CA LYS A 239 15.44 25.03 22.29
C LYS A 239 16.37 26.23 22.19
N LYS A 240 17.26 26.22 21.22
CA LYS A 240 18.15 27.32 20.88
C LYS A 240 18.10 27.59 19.39
N GLU A 241 17.87 28.84 19.02
CA GLU A 241 17.91 29.32 17.64
C GLU A 241 19.18 30.14 17.41
N PHE A 242 19.72 30.05 16.21
CA PHE A 242 20.95 30.72 15.81
C PHE A 242 20.62 31.68 14.67
N LYS A 243 21.02 32.95 14.81
CA LYS A 243 20.89 33.92 13.73
C LYS A 243 21.85 33.53 12.60
N ASN A 244 21.34 33.61 11.36
CA ASN A 244 22.10 33.32 10.15
C ASN A 244 23.32 34.23 10.02
#